data_AF-A0A7C3LD62-F1
#
_entry.id   AF-A0A7C3LD62-F1
#
_cell.length_a   1.000
_cell.length_b   1.000
_cell.length_c   1.000
_cell.angle_alpha   90.00
_cell.angle_beta   90.00
_cell.angle_gamma   90.00
#
_symmetry.space_group_name_H-M   'P 1'
#
loop_
_entity.id
_entity.type
_entity.pdbx_description
1 polymer ?
#
loop_
_entity_poly.entity_id
_entity_poly.type
_entity_poly.pdbx_seq_one_letter_code
_entity_poly.pdbx_strand_id
1 'polypeptide(L)'
;MVGYIVAAVVVVVLFLLVRAFGKSKRQYGAAANVVFAKYTYGKLNKDEQQKVHDRALELILESGVSKRGFDNEVERYGWYAVAMDRLGMPSKVPDNPAWHKVENPYEALPAGSFLINGVTKFLKKHYNIDITIDPVLLDEEPDEEEEKEKQRD
;
A
#
# COMPACT_ATOMS: atom_id res chain seq x y z
N MET A 1 -45.99 -12.04 13.59
CA MET A 1 -44.66 -12.06 14.25
C MET A 1 -43.59 -12.74 13.40
N VAL A 2 -43.79 -13.97 12.89
CA VAL A 2 -42.76 -14.70 12.13
C VAL A 2 -42.26 -13.96 10.88
N GLY A 3 -43.13 -13.31 10.11
CA GLY A 3 -42.73 -12.54 8.92
C GLY A 3 -41.79 -11.36 9.20
N TYR A 4 -41.95 -10.68 10.35
CA TYR A 4 -41.08 -9.57 10.75
C TYR A 4 -39.70 -10.07 11.19
N ILE A 5 -39.63 -11.24 11.83
CA ILE A 5 -38.36 -11.86 12.22
C ILE A 5 -37.56 -12.26 10.97
N VAL A 6 -38.22 -12.88 9.99
CA VAL A 6 -37.57 -13.24 8.72
C VAL A 6 -37.08 -12.01 7.97
N ALA A 7 -37.90 -10.95 7.86
CA ALA A 7 -37.50 -9.69 7.22
C ALA A 7 -36.30 -9.04 7.94
N ALA A 8 -36.29 -9.01 9.27
CA ALA A 8 -35.17 -8.48 10.05
C ALA A 8 -33.88 -9.27 9.81
N VAL A 9 -33.94 -10.60 9.79
CA VAL A 9 -32.78 -11.46 9.50
C VAL A 9 -32.24 -11.19 8.10
N VAL A 10 -33.11 -11.07 7.09
CA VAL A 10 -32.70 -10.78 5.71
C VAL A 10 -31.98 -9.43 5.61
N VAL A 11 -32.49 -8.39 6.27
CA VAL A 11 -31.86 -7.06 6.29
C VAL A 11 -30.50 -7.10 6.97
N VAL A 12 -30.36 -7.80 8.10
CA VAL A 12 -29.08 -7.96 8.79
C VAL A 12 -28.08 -8.71 7.91
N VAL A 13 -28.48 -9.80 7.26
CA VAL A 13 -27.60 -10.56 6.36
C VAL A 13 -27.15 -9.71 5.17
N LEU A 14 -28.07 -8.98 4.53
CA LEU A 14 -27.74 -8.05 3.43
C LEU A 14 -26.76 -6.97 3.89
N PHE A 15 -27.00 -6.37 5.06
CA PHE A 15 -26.11 -5.35 5.63
C PHE A 15 -24.70 -5.89 5.87
N LEU A 16 -24.58 -7.10 6.44
CA LEU A 16 -23.29 -7.75 6.66
C LEU A 16 -22.56 -8.06 5.36
N LEU A 17 -23.27 -8.53 4.33
CA LEU A 17 -22.70 -8.78 3.00
C LEU A 17 -22.16 -7.50 2.38
N VAL A 18 -22.95 -6.42 2.33
CA VAL A 18 -22.52 -5.13 1.77
C VAL A 18 -21.27 -4.61 2.48
N ARG A 19 -21.21 -4.73 3.81
CA ARG A 19 -20.05 -4.31 4.60
C ARG A 19 -18.81 -5.17 4.29
N ALA A 20 -18.98 -6.48 4.14
CA ALA A 20 -17.89 -7.40 3.80
C ALA A 20 -17.33 -7.11 2.40
N PHE A 21 -18.20 -6.95 1.39
CA PHE A 21 -17.79 -6.59 0.02
C PHE A 21 -17.07 -5.24 -0.03
N GLY A 22 -17.55 -4.24 0.71
CA GLY A 22 -16.91 -2.93 0.81
C GLY A 22 -15.48 -3.01 1.37
N LYS A 23 -15.27 -3.81 2.43
CA LYS A 23 -13.94 -4.03 3.02
C LYS A 23 -13.01 -4.72 2.04
N SER A 24 -13.48 -5.78 1.38
CA SER A 24 -12.67 -6.53 0.40
C SER A 24 -12.24 -5.66 -0.79
N LYS A 25 -13.14 -4.81 -1.31
CA LYS A 25 -12.81 -3.91 -2.43
C LYS A 25 -11.74 -2.89 -2.05
N ARG A 26 -11.83 -2.32 -0.83
CA ARG A 26 -10.83 -1.39 -0.30
C ARG A 26 -9.46 -2.06 -0.15
N GLN A 27 -9.43 -3.27 0.43
CA GLN A 27 -8.21 -4.04 0.59
C GLN A 27 -7.55 -4.39 -0.75
N TYR A 28 -8.35 -4.79 -1.75
CA TYR A 28 -7.82 -5.05 -3.09
C TYR A 28 -7.24 -3.78 -3.73
N GLY A 29 -7.95 -2.65 -3.64
CA GLY A 29 -7.46 -1.37 -4.15
C GLY A 29 -6.16 -0.93 -3.48
N ALA A 30 -6.03 -1.11 -2.16
CA ALA A 30 -4.79 -0.85 -1.45
C ALA A 30 -3.65 -1.78 -1.90
N ALA A 31 -3.91 -3.08 -2.10
CA ALA A 31 -2.92 -4.01 -2.62
C ALA A 31 -2.46 -3.64 -4.04
N ALA A 32 -3.39 -3.21 -4.90
CA ALA A 32 -3.06 -2.72 -6.23
C ALA A 32 -2.19 -1.47 -6.18
N ASN A 33 -2.56 -0.50 -5.35
CA ASN A 33 -1.77 0.72 -5.13
C ASN A 33 -0.32 0.41 -4.70
N VAL A 34 -0.12 -0.50 -3.75
CA VAL A 34 1.23 -0.90 -3.28
C VAL A 34 2.09 -1.42 -4.44
N VAL A 35 1.57 -2.37 -5.21
CA VAL A 35 2.32 -2.97 -6.32
C VAL A 35 2.56 -1.94 -7.44
N PHE A 36 1.55 -1.14 -7.77
CA PHE A 36 1.65 -0.12 -8.81
C PHE A 36 2.61 0.99 -8.42
N ALA A 37 2.64 1.37 -7.14
CA ALA A 37 3.56 2.36 -6.60
C ALA A 37 5.00 1.85 -6.66
N LYS A 38 5.29 0.60 -6.26
CA LYS A 38 6.64 0.05 -6.40
C LYS A 38 7.15 0.11 -7.84
N TYR A 39 6.30 -0.31 -8.78
CA TYR A 39 6.61 -0.23 -10.21
C TYR A 39 6.84 1.20 -10.69
N THR A 40 5.91 2.09 -10.35
CA THR A 40 5.90 3.47 -10.82
C THR A 40 7.09 4.22 -10.25
N TYR A 41 7.36 4.08 -8.94
CA TYR A 41 8.48 4.68 -8.24
C TYR A 41 9.82 4.25 -8.84
N GLY A 42 9.99 2.96 -9.14
CA GLY A 42 11.20 2.43 -9.79
C GLY A 42 11.46 3.00 -11.19
N LYS A 43 10.48 3.67 -11.80
CA LYS A 43 10.60 4.34 -13.10
C LYS A 43 10.68 5.87 -13.02
N LEU A 44 10.60 6.44 -11.82
CA LEU A 44 10.78 7.87 -11.60
C LEU A 44 12.28 8.22 -11.62
N ASN A 45 12.61 9.46 -11.95
CA ASN A 45 13.97 9.96 -11.74
C ASN A 45 14.21 10.27 -10.25
N LYS A 46 15.47 10.54 -9.87
CA LYS A 46 15.83 10.78 -8.45
C LYS A 46 15.07 11.96 -7.83
N ASP A 47 14.89 13.05 -8.58
CA ASP A 47 14.20 14.24 -8.09
C ASP A 47 12.70 13.99 -7.86
N GLU A 48 12.07 13.23 -8.75
CA GLU A 48 10.67 12.78 -8.60
C GLU A 48 10.52 11.79 -7.44
N GLN A 49 11.46 10.86 -7.29
CA GLN A 49 11.49 9.92 -6.17
C GLN A 49 11.59 10.65 -4.83
N GLN A 50 12.43 11.68 -4.75
CA GLN A 50 12.57 12.50 -3.55
C GLN A 50 11.26 13.25 -3.25
N LYS A 51 10.65 13.90 -4.25
CA LYS A 51 9.35 14.58 -4.09
C LYS A 51 8.25 13.65 -3.57
N VAL A 52 8.20 12.42 -4.07
CA VAL A 52 7.23 11.42 -3.58
C VAL A 52 7.52 11.03 -2.15
N HIS A 53 8.79 10.82 -1.80
CA HIS A 53 9.21 10.49 -0.44
C HIS A 53 8.85 11.59 0.56
N ASP A 54 9.21 12.84 0.24
CA ASP A 54 8.92 14.01 1.09
C ASP A 54 7.41 14.17 1.29
N ARG A 55 6.63 14.07 0.21
CA ARG A 55 5.17 14.17 0.31
C ARG A 55 4.55 13.02 1.10
N ALA A 56 5.11 11.81 1.01
CA ALA A 56 4.66 10.69 1.82
C ALA A 56 4.92 10.91 3.31
N LEU A 57 6.08 11.47 3.69
CA LEU A 57 6.38 11.84 5.07
C LEU A 57 5.39 12.87 5.60
N GLU A 58 5.09 13.92 4.83
CA GLU A 58 4.07 14.91 5.20
C GLU A 58 2.70 14.26 5.45
N LEU A 59 2.26 13.37 4.56
CA LEU A 59 0.97 12.67 4.69
C LEU A 59 0.92 11.75 5.91
N ILE A 60 2.03 11.07 6.23
CA ILE A 60 2.13 10.25 7.44
C ILE A 60 1.95 11.12 8.69
N LEU A 61 2.64 12.27 8.75
CA LEU A 61 2.51 13.22 9.86
C LEU A 61 1.08 13.79 9.97
N GLU A 62 0.46 14.17 8.83
CA GLU A 62 -0.92 14.63 8.77
C GLU A 62 -1.93 13.57 9.24
N SER A 63 -1.64 12.28 9.02
CA SER A 63 -2.53 11.17 9.37
C SER A 63 -2.59 10.86 10.87
N GLY A 64 -1.66 11.39 11.67
CA GLY A 64 -1.59 11.12 13.12
C GLY A 64 -1.14 9.69 13.47
N VAL A 65 -0.68 8.90 12.50
CA VAL A 65 -0.11 7.57 12.73
C VAL A 65 1.26 7.74 13.40
N SER A 66 1.42 7.26 14.64
CA SER A 66 2.65 7.41 15.43
C SER A 66 3.79 6.50 15.00
N LYS A 67 3.50 5.46 14.20
CA LYS A 67 4.50 4.56 13.63
C LYS A 67 5.07 5.14 12.34
N ARG A 68 6.37 4.98 12.14
CA ARG A 68 7.05 5.34 10.88
C ARG A 68 6.35 4.55 9.78
N GLY A 69 5.63 5.19 8.85
CA GLY A 69 4.91 4.54 7.74
C GLY A 69 5.82 3.86 6.70
N PHE A 70 6.99 3.42 7.14
CA PHE A 70 8.08 2.86 6.36
C PHE A 70 8.66 1.61 7.02
N ASP A 71 8.00 1.03 8.03
CA ASP A 71 8.46 -0.16 8.74
C ASP A 71 8.66 -1.35 7.77
N ASN A 72 7.86 -1.44 6.72
CA ASN A 72 7.97 -2.47 5.67
C ASN A 72 7.64 -1.88 4.28
N GLU A 73 7.90 -2.65 3.22
CA GLU A 73 7.64 -2.18 1.85
C GLU A 73 6.15 -1.94 1.58
N VAL A 74 5.26 -2.71 2.21
CA VAL A 74 3.81 -2.57 2.01
C VAL A 74 3.34 -1.20 2.46
N GLU A 75 3.78 -0.76 3.63
CA GLU A 75 3.50 0.57 4.16
C GLU A 75 4.16 1.65 3.32
N ARG A 76 5.46 1.51 3.03
CA ARG A 76 6.24 2.45 2.22
C ARG A 76 5.55 2.73 0.88
N TYR A 77 5.26 1.68 0.11
CA TYR A 77 4.64 1.83 -1.20
C TYR A 77 3.15 2.15 -1.12
N GLY A 78 2.48 1.79 -0.03
CA GLY A 78 1.13 2.24 0.27
C GLY A 78 1.07 3.77 0.38
N TRP A 79 1.98 4.37 1.16
CA TRP A 79 2.09 5.83 1.30
C TRP A 79 2.59 6.50 0.04
N TYR A 80 3.52 5.89 -0.70
CA TYR A 80 3.95 6.41 -2.00
C TYR A 80 2.80 6.46 -3.01
N ALA A 81 1.90 5.48 -3.02
CA ALA A 81 0.72 5.53 -3.88
C ALA A 81 -0.16 6.76 -3.58
N VAL A 82 -0.41 7.03 -2.29
CA VAL A 82 -1.20 8.21 -1.87
C VAL A 82 -0.46 9.50 -2.23
N ALA A 83 0.86 9.56 -2.00
CA ALA A 83 1.67 10.72 -2.35
C ALA A 83 1.65 10.99 -3.86
N MET A 84 1.83 9.96 -4.69
CA MET A 84 1.78 10.08 -6.15
C MET A 84 0.40 10.55 -6.64
N ASP A 85 -0.69 10.04 -6.07
CA ASP A 85 -2.05 10.51 -6.37
C ASP A 85 -2.21 12.00 -6.06
N ARG A 86 -1.74 12.44 -4.89
CA ARG A 86 -1.77 13.85 -4.47
C ARG A 86 -0.89 14.76 -5.31
N LEU A 87 0.22 14.26 -5.82
CA LEU A 87 1.12 14.96 -6.72
C LEU A 87 0.63 14.94 -8.18
N GLY A 88 -0.48 14.27 -8.48
CA GLY A 88 -1.02 14.14 -9.84
C GLY A 88 -0.17 13.26 -10.75
N MET A 89 0.68 12.39 -10.18
CA MET A 89 1.49 11.45 -10.93
C MET A 89 0.66 10.21 -11.27
N PRO A 90 0.41 9.89 -12.55
CA PRO A 90 -0.33 8.67 -12.90
C PRO A 90 0.53 7.42 -12.65
N SER A 91 -0.14 6.30 -12.41
CA SER A 91 0.52 4.99 -12.39
C SER A 91 1.16 4.72 -13.76
N LYS A 92 2.39 4.21 -13.75
CA LYS A 92 3.11 3.80 -14.97
C LYS A 92 2.75 2.39 -15.43
N VAL A 93 1.85 1.69 -14.73
CA VAL A 93 1.33 0.36 -15.13
C VAL A 93 0.50 0.49 -16.41
N PRO A 94 0.71 -0.38 -17.43
CA PRO A 94 -0.05 -0.30 -18.67
C PRO A 94 -1.56 -0.45 -18.42
N ASP A 95 -2.37 0.30 -19.18
CA ASP A 95 -3.84 0.33 -19.13
C ASP A 95 -4.47 0.67 -17.77
N ASN A 96 -3.66 1.04 -16.77
CA ASN A 96 -4.17 1.40 -15.45
C ASN A 96 -3.43 2.63 -14.88
N PRO A 97 -3.79 3.84 -15.35
CA PRO A 97 -3.16 5.08 -14.93
C PRO A 97 -3.71 5.61 -13.58
N ALA A 98 -4.81 5.07 -13.07
CA ALA A 98 -5.53 5.61 -11.93
C ALA A 98 -5.15 4.92 -10.62
N TRP A 99 -5.05 5.70 -9.55
CA TRP A 99 -4.90 5.18 -8.19
C TRP A 99 -6.26 4.83 -7.58
N HIS A 100 -6.26 3.78 -6.76
CA HIS A 100 -7.42 3.49 -5.94
C HIS A 100 -7.47 4.47 -4.76
N LYS A 101 -8.66 5.02 -4.46
CA LYS A 101 -8.84 5.93 -3.33
C LYS A 101 -8.67 5.16 -2.01
N VAL A 102 -7.57 5.45 -1.31
CA VAL A 102 -7.21 4.90 0.00
C VAL A 102 -6.72 6.06 0.85
N GLU A 103 -7.40 6.34 1.97
CA GLU A 103 -7.03 7.44 2.87
C GLU A 103 -5.85 7.07 3.76
N ASN A 104 -5.87 5.87 4.34
CA ASN A 104 -4.80 5.34 5.17
C ASN A 104 -4.42 3.92 4.69
N PRO A 105 -3.27 3.75 4.03
CA PRO A 105 -2.83 2.44 3.53
C PRO A 105 -2.52 1.45 4.65
N TYR A 106 -2.07 1.93 5.83
CA TYR A 106 -1.78 1.09 6.99
C TYR A 106 -3.03 0.36 7.51
N GLU A 107 -4.15 1.07 7.63
CA GLU A 107 -5.42 0.46 8.04
C GLU A 107 -6.06 -0.38 6.92
N ALA A 108 -5.82 0.00 5.67
CA ALA A 108 -6.46 -0.60 4.53
C ALA A 108 -5.87 -1.95 4.13
N LEU A 109 -4.59 -2.22 4.40
CA LEU A 109 -3.93 -3.44 3.95
C LEU A 109 -2.91 -3.95 4.99
N PRO A 110 -3.09 -5.15 5.57
CA PRO A 110 -2.07 -5.76 6.42
C PRO A 110 -0.84 -6.15 5.60
N ALA A 111 0.36 -6.03 6.17
CA ALA A 111 1.63 -6.31 5.50
C ALA A 111 1.68 -7.72 4.85
N GLY A 112 1.17 -8.74 5.53
CA GLY A 112 1.11 -10.12 5.01
C GLY A 112 -0.05 -10.43 4.05
N SER A 113 -0.68 -9.43 3.43
CA SER A 113 -1.88 -9.65 2.62
C SER A 113 -1.61 -10.49 1.36
N PHE A 114 -2.31 -11.62 1.24
CA PHE A 114 -2.26 -12.48 0.04
C PHE A 114 -2.75 -11.76 -1.24
N LEU A 115 -3.48 -10.65 -1.10
CA LEU A 115 -3.97 -9.87 -2.23
C LEU A 115 -2.82 -9.26 -3.03
N ILE A 116 -1.71 -8.93 -2.38
CA ILE A 116 -0.48 -8.43 -3.03
C ILE A 116 0.02 -9.46 -4.04
N ASN A 117 0.10 -10.73 -3.62
CA ASN A 117 0.49 -11.84 -4.50
C ASN A 117 -0.48 -12.05 -5.67
N GLY A 118 -1.77 -11.77 -5.47
CA GLY A 118 -2.77 -11.80 -6.54
C GLY A 118 -2.48 -10.75 -7.61
N VAL A 119 -2.21 -9.51 -7.18
CA VAL A 119 -1.91 -8.40 -8.09
C VAL A 119 -0.57 -8.61 -8.81
N THR A 120 0.48 -9.02 -8.11
CA THR A 120 1.79 -9.27 -8.73
C THR A 120 1.71 -10.38 -9.79
N LYS A 121 1.01 -11.48 -9.51
CA LYS A 121 0.74 -12.54 -10.50
C LYS A 121 -0.04 -12.04 -11.70
N PHE A 122 -1.03 -11.18 -11.49
CA PHE A 122 -1.80 -10.57 -12.58
C PHE A 122 -0.89 -9.73 -13.48
N LEU A 123 -0.07 -8.85 -12.91
CA LEU A 123 0.86 -8.02 -13.68
C LEU A 123 1.90 -8.84 -14.44
N LYS A 124 2.44 -9.89 -13.81
CA LYS A 124 3.38 -10.80 -14.46
C LYS A 124 2.74 -11.51 -15.66
N LYS A 125 1.50 -11.99 -15.50
CA LYS A 125 0.79 -12.72 -16.55
C LYS A 125 0.36 -11.82 -17.71
N HIS A 126 -0.14 -10.61 -17.44
CA HIS A 126 -0.75 -9.76 -18.45
C HIS A 126 0.20 -8.74 -19.07
N TYR A 127 1.23 -8.31 -18.34
CA TYR A 127 2.14 -7.25 -18.77
C TYR A 127 3.62 -7.64 -18.74
N ASN A 128 3.94 -8.89 -18.36
CA ASN A 128 5.32 -9.36 -18.18
C ASN A 128 6.13 -8.48 -17.20
N ILE A 129 5.45 -7.93 -16.19
CA ILE A 129 6.05 -7.10 -15.14
C ILE A 129 6.26 -7.98 -13.90
N ASP A 130 7.52 -8.18 -13.51
CA ASP A 130 7.87 -8.94 -12.31
C ASP A 130 8.17 -7.99 -11.14
N ILE A 131 7.28 -7.94 -10.16
CA ILE A 131 7.40 -7.11 -8.96
C ILE A 131 7.20 -8.02 -7.76
N THR A 132 8.14 -7.98 -6.84
CA THR A 132 8.02 -8.61 -5.53
C THR A 132 7.91 -7.52 -4.48
N ILE A 133 7.01 -7.68 -3.51
CA ILE A 133 6.90 -6.81 -2.34
C ILE A 133 7.34 -7.63 -1.14
N ASP A 134 8.32 -7.14 -0.39
CA ASP A 134 8.77 -7.76 0.84
C ASP A 134 7.95 -7.22 2.03
N PRO A 135 7.11 -8.05 2.67
CA PRO A 135 6.34 -7.62 3.83
C PRO A 135 7.15 -7.63 5.12
N VAL A 136 8.40 -8.12 5.12
CA VAL A 136 9.27 -8.16 6.28
C VAL A 136 9.85 -6.76 6.55
N LEU A 137 10.15 -6.49 7.82
CA LEU A 137 10.75 -5.23 8.26
C LEU A 137 11.99 -4.94 7.43
N LEU A 138 12.14 -3.70 6.99
CA LEU A 138 13.40 -3.24 6.43
C LEU A 138 14.37 -3.17 7.61
N ASP A 139 15.29 -4.13 7.67
CA ASP A 139 16.35 -4.17 8.67
C ASP A 139 16.99 -2.78 8.76
N GLU A 140 17.11 -2.29 9.99
CA GLU A 140 17.80 -1.05 10.34
C GLU A 140 19.12 -0.99 9.54
N GLU A 141 19.35 0.13 8.83
CA GLU A 141 20.68 0.37 8.28
C GLU A 141 21.67 0.17 9.42
N PRO A 142 22.70 -0.69 9.29
CA PRO A 142 23.67 -0.86 10.35
C PRO A 142 24.28 0.52 10.61
N ASP A 143 24.08 1.04 11.82
CA ASP A 143 24.64 2.30 12.27
C ASP A 143 26.13 2.32 11.89
N GLU A 144 26.55 3.30 11.10
CA GLU A 144 27.94 3.51 10.63
C GLU A 144 28.95 3.75 11.78
N GLU A 145 28.57 3.49 13.04
CA GLU A 145 29.42 3.68 14.22
C GLU A 145 30.40 2.53 14.48
N GLU A 146 30.18 1.31 13.96
CA GLU A 146 31.12 0.18 14.17
C GLU A 146 32.40 0.22 13.30
N GLU A 147 32.45 1.01 12.22
CA GLU A 147 33.66 1.08 11.37
C GLU A 147 34.73 2.02 11.91
N LYS A 148 34.41 2.91 12.87
CA LYS A 148 35.40 3.81 13.48
C LYS A 148 36.21 3.17 14.62
N GLU A 149 35.78 2.03 15.13
CA GLU A 149 36.50 1.34 16.22
C GLU A 149 37.59 0.38 15.69
N LYS A 150 37.46 -0.15 14.46
CA LYS A 150 38.49 -0.99 13.82
C LYS A 150 39.67 -0.24 13.19
N GLN A 151 39.66 1.10 13.18
CA GLN A 151 40.80 1.91 12.74
C GLN A 151 41.62 2.48 13.91
N ARG A 152 41.31 2.08 15.15
CA ARG A 152 42.01 2.54 16.37
C ARG A 152 42.87 1.46 17.05
N ASP A 153 42.90 0.24 16.53
CA ASP A 153 43.77 -0.84 16.99
C ASP A 153 44.96 -1.08 16.04
#